data_AF-A0A7V1PH78-F1
#
_entry.id   AF-A0A7V1PH78-F1
#
_cell.length_a   1.000
_cell.length_b   1.000
_cell.length_c   1.000
_cell.angle_alpha   90.00
_cell.angle_beta   90.00
_cell.angle_gamma   90.00
#
_symmetry.space_group_name_H-M   'P 1'
#
loop_
_entity.id
_entity.type
_entity.pdbx_description
1 polymer ?
#
loop_
_entity_poly.entity_id
_entity_poly.type
_entity_poly.pdbx_seq_one_letter_code
_entity_poly.pdbx_strand_id
1 'polypeptide(L)' 'MEKVKVAQVITRMDWAGSADIVRILTENLDKDKYEIKLIVGKSKNLTPKNKRFLECFRDN' A
#
# COMPACT_ATOMS: atom_id res chain seq x y z
N MET A 1 8.89 14.21 -16.88
CA MET A 1 7.41 14.15 -16.91
C MET A 1 6.91 14.18 -15.49
N GLU A 2 5.77 14.84 -15.23
CA GLU A 2 5.13 14.79 -13.92
C GLU A 2 4.53 13.40 -13.69
N LYS A 3 4.69 12.85 -12.48
CA LYS A 3 4.16 11.52 -12.13
C LYS A 3 2.67 11.62 -11.84
N VAL A 4 1.92 10.59 -12.23
CA VAL A 4 0.51 10.44 -11.85
C VAL A 4 0.43 10.07 -10.37
N LYS A 5 -0.28 10.87 -9.58
CA LYS A 5 -0.44 10.65 -8.14
C LYS A 5 -1.64 9.76 -7.85
N VAL A 6 -1.44 8.68 -7.08
CA VAL A 6 -2.48 7.72 -6.72
C VAL A 6 -2.53 7.57 -5.21
N ALA A 7 -3.71 7.81 -4.62
CA ALA A 7 -3.97 7.52 -3.22
C ALA A 7 -4.72 6.18 -3.11
N GLN A 8 -4.07 5.17 -2.55
CA GLN A 8 -4.71 3.90 -2.19
C GLN A 8 -5.24 4.01 -0.76
N VAL A 9 -6.57 3.93 -0.58
CA VAL A 9 -7.22 4.05 0.72
C VAL A 9 -7.81 2.71 1.13
N ILE A 10 -7.40 2.20 2.28
CA ILE A 10 -7.91 0.93 2.82
C ILE A 10 -8.14 1.03 4.33
N THR A 11 -9.24 0.45 4.80
CA THR A 11 -9.63 0.52 6.21
C THR A 11 -8.75 -0.36 7.12
N ARG A 12 -8.23 -1.48 6.59
CA ARG A 12 -7.42 -2.45 7.33
C ARG A 12 -6.55 -3.30 6.41
N MET A 13 -5.40 -3.73 6.90
CA MET A 13 -4.40 -4.52 6.17
C MET A 13 -4.17 -5.92 6.77
N ASP A 14 -4.94 -6.33 7.76
CA ASP A 14 -4.78 -7.63 8.44
C ASP A 14 -5.69 -8.74 7.88
N TRP A 15 -6.44 -8.48 6.82
CA TRP A 15 -7.29 -9.45 6.11
C TRP A 15 -6.76 -9.77 4.72
N ALA A 16 -7.09 -10.95 4.20
CA ALA A 16 -6.82 -11.31 2.80
C ALA A 16 -7.78 -10.60 1.84
N GLY A 17 -7.53 -10.73 0.53
CA GLY A 17 -8.40 -10.17 -0.50
C GLY A 17 -8.02 -8.73 -0.81
N SER A 18 -8.78 -7.75 -0.33
CA SER A 18 -8.52 -6.34 -0.67
C SER A 18 -7.13 -5.85 -0.27
N ALA A 19 -6.60 -6.28 0.88
CA ALA A 19 -5.24 -5.91 1.28
C ALA A 19 -4.18 -6.51 0.36
N ASP A 20 -4.41 -7.73 -0.14
CA ASP A 20 -3.53 -8.36 -1.12
C ASP A 20 -3.56 -7.63 -2.45
N ILE A 21 -4.75 -7.22 -2.90
CA ILE A 21 -4.92 -6.44 -4.13
C ILE A 21 -4.19 -5.09 -4.02
N VAL A 22 -4.38 -4.35 -2.92
CA VAL A 22 -3.68 -3.07 -2.69
C VAL A 22 -2.18 -3.27 -2.73
N ARG A 23 -1.67 -4.31 -2.06
CA ARG A 23 -0.23 -4.62 -2.05
C ARG A 23 0.26 -4.96 -3.45
N ILE A 24 -0.42 -5.86 -4.17
CA ILE A 24 -0.05 -6.26 -5.54
C ILE A 24 -0.03 -5.04 -6.47
N LEU A 25 -1.08 -4.21 -6.47
CA LEU A 25 -1.13 -3.01 -7.31
C LEU A 25 0.03 -2.06 -6.98
N THR A 26 0.27 -1.83 -5.69
CA THR A 26 1.31 -0.92 -5.24
C THR A 26 2.72 -1.41 -5.57
N GLU A 27 2.95 -2.73 -5.49
CA GLU A 27 4.24 -3.36 -5.80
C GLU A 27 4.54 -3.40 -7.31
N ASN A 28 3.51 -3.44 -8.16
CA ASN A 28 3.66 -3.65 -9.62
C ASN A 28 3.50 -2.39 -10.46
N LEU A 29 3.00 -1.29 -9.89
CA LEU A 29 2.90 -0.03 -10.62
C LEU A 29 4.29 0.57 -10.90
N ASP A 30 4.47 1.06 -12.12
CA ASP A 30 5.70 1.68 -12.61
C ASP A 30 6.06 2.92 -11.79
N LYS A 31 7.12 2.83 -11.00
CA LYS A 31 7.57 3.90 -10.08
C LYS A 31 8.04 5.16 -10.80
N ASP A 32 8.38 5.09 -12.09
CA ASP A 32 8.78 6.26 -12.87
C ASP A 32 7.59 7.04 -13.40
N LYS A 33 6.43 6.38 -13.51
CA LYS A 33 5.17 6.98 -13.98
C LYS A 33 4.21 7.35 -12.84
N TYR A 34 4.24 6.59 -11.75
CA TYR A 34 3.27 6.72 -10.67
C TYR A 34 3.93 7.04 -9.33
N GLU A 35 3.32 7.97 -8.60
CA GLU A 35 3.62 8.26 -7.20
C GLU A 35 2.46 7.74 -6.35
N ILE A 36 2.73 6.76 -5.48
CA ILE A 36 1.69 6.08 -4.71
C ILE A 36 1.77 6.50 -3.25
N LYS A 37 0.65 6.99 -2.73
CA LYS A 37 0.45 7.20 -1.30
C LYS A 37 -0.53 6.16 -0.77
N LEU A 38 -0.16 5.52 0.34
CA LEU A 38 -0.98 4.54 1.02
C LEU A 38 -1.61 5.16 2.27
N ILE A 39 -2.94 5.14 2.37
CA ILE A 39 -3.71 5.63 3.52
C ILE A 39 -4.40 4.42 4.15
N VAL A 40 -3.97 4.06 5.36
CA VAL A 40 -4.37 2.83 6.03
C VAL A 40 -5.01 3.11 7.39
N GLY A 41 -6.18 2.52 7.63
CA GLY A 41 -6.80 2.51 8.94
C GLY A 41 -6.13 1.53 9.91
N LYS A 42 -6.49 1.60 11.20
CA LYS A 42 -5.88 0.77 12.25
C LYS A 42 -6.05 -0.73 11.95
N SER A 43 -4.94 -1.45 11.90
CA SER A 43 -4.88 -2.91 11.74
C SER A 43 -4.35 -3.55 13.01
N LYS A 44 -4.91 -4.69 13.44
CA LYS A 44 -4.51 -5.34 14.71
C LYS A 44 -3.59 -6.52 14.49
N ASN A 45 -3.98 -7.45 13.61
CA ASN A 45 -3.32 -8.75 13.48
C ASN A 45 -2.57 -8.87 12.14
N LEU A 46 -1.65 -7.94 11.88
CA LEU A 46 -0.91 -7.90 10.62
C LEU A 46 -0.05 -9.15 10.45
N THR A 47 -0.16 -9.78 9.29
CA THR A 47 0.78 -10.81 8.86
C THR A 47 2.18 -10.20 8.70
N PRO A 48 3.27 -10.98 8.84
CA PRO A 48 4.63 -10.50 8.61
C PRO A 48 4.80 -9.81 7.24
N LYS A 49 4.10 -10.33 6.23
CA LYS A 49 4.07 -9.77 4.87
C LYS A 49 3.51 -8.35 4.84
N ASN A 50 2.36 -8.13 5.47
CA ASN A 50 1.71 -6.83 5.48
C ASN A 50 2.42 -5.83 6.41
N LYS A 51 3.11 -6.30 7.47
CA LYS A 51 4.01 -5.44 8.25
C LYS A 51 5.15 -4.89 7.40
N ARG A 52 5.88 -5.76 6.69
CA ARG A 52 6.98 -5.36 5.79
C ARG A 52 6.52 -4.41 4.70
N PHE A 53 5.36 -4.70 4.09
CA PHE A 53 4.78 -3.81 3.09
C PHE A 53 4.51 -2.41 3.65
N LEU A 54 3.94 -2.30 4.85
CA LEU A 54 3.67 -1.00 5.48
C LEU A 54 4.94 -0.25 5.88
N GLU A 55 6.03 -0.94 6.19
CA GLU A 55 7.33 -0.30 6.46
C GLU A 55 7.85 0.48 5.25
N CYS A 56 7.54 0.05 4.02
CA CYS A 56 7.90 0.79 2.79
C CYS A 56 7.19 2.16 2.65
N PHE A 57 6.17 2.44 3.47
CA PHE A 57 5.39 3.69 3.42
C PHE A 57 5.54 4.53 4.67
N ARG A 58 6.44 4.17 5.59
CA ARG A 58 6.57 4.77 6.91
C ARG A 58 7.33 6.12 6.92
N ASP A 59 7.98 6.45 5.80
CA ASP A 59 8.79 7.66 5.63
C ASP A 59 8.09 8.77 4.80
N ASN A 60 6.77 8.72 4.64
CA ASN A 60 5.96 9.75 3.95
C ASN A 60 5.12 10.60 4.90
#